data_AF-A0A2I1EBM3-F1
#
_entry.id   AF-A0A2I1EBM3-F1
#
_cell.length_a   1.000
_cell.length_b   1.000
_cell.length_c   1.000
_cell.angle_alpha   90.00
_cell.angle_beta   90.00
_cell.angle_gamma   90.00
#
_symmetry.space_group_name_H-M   'P 1'
#
loop_
_entity.id
_entity.type
_entity.pdbx_description
1 polymer ?
#
loop_
_entity_poly.entity_id
_entity_poly.type
_entity_poly.pdbx_seq_one_letter_code
_entity_poly.pdbx_strand_id
1 'polypeptide(L)'
;MIQIFSSEILEKYVKPVFLKHTPVNVEKRSGKLKKQPVDFDIGNESWRGEIAKGSNILRWCILHLKNAEIGKTIGLIIPPTLSLIDDYNVNFKTRGVSLLDHLLKELTPDIIQRTGLGEVFHEALSRCLTYQNEESHVSLLRQSFSAIISLISLIEKPNSEARFIKYEQILSNNVVRGFIFSGDKIVIRIILLEQIPNLSQELGIVMVKYLGELIQTICDSLQVTFEFTNKEQIIGLHYAAAKGLEKVISTCWPRIPQYKGRILKSVATSWYQVMRVEVNNNMLKKSLCNICQLLKLVCVQNNVNIKKDIQALLELDSGMFEPLLN
;
A
#
# COMPACT_ATOMS: atom_id res chain seq x y z
N MET A 1 -28.17 -16.19 16.96
CA MET A 1 -29.33 -16.12 16.03
C MET A 1 -28.88 -16.00 14.58
N ILE A 2 -28.07 -14.99 14.20
CA ILE A 2 -27.57 -14.79 12.83
C ILE A 2 -26.77 -15.98 12.29
N GLN A 3 -25.92 -16.54 13.13
CA GLN A 3 -25.12 -17.74 12.88
C GLN A 3 -25.91 -18.88 12.20
N ILE A 4 -27.18 -19.05 12.58
CA ILE A 4 -28.08 -20.10 12.09
C ILE A 4 -28.68 -19.73 10.72
N PHE A 5 -29.00 -18.44 10.50
CA PHE A 5 -29.72 -17.97 9.29
C PHE A 5 -28.81 -17.32 8.24
N SER A 6 -27.51 -17.22 8.48
CA SER A 6 -26.57 -16.52 7.61
C SER A 6 -26.58 -17.04 6.17
N SER A 7 -26.60 -18.37 5.99
CA SER A 7 -26.68 -18.99 4.67
C SER A 7 -27.96 -18.61 3.94
N GLU A 8 -29.11 -18.67 4.62
CA GLU A 8 -30.42 -18.32 4.05
C GLU A 8 -30.50 -16.84 3.68
N ILE A 9 -29.98 -15.96 4.54
CA ILE A 9 -29.93 -14.51 4.29
C ILE A 9 -29.07 -14.22 3.06
N LEU A 10 -27.88 -14.83 2.97
CA LEU A 10 -26.96 -14.64 1.84
C LEU A 10 -27.58 -15.20 0.54
N GLU A 11 -28.20 -16.37 0.58
CA GLU A 11 -28.85 -16.98 -0.59
C GLU A 11 -30.05 -16.19 -1.09
N LYS A 12 -30.87 -15.66 -0.18
CA LYS A 12 -32.14 -15.01 -0.53
C LYS A 12 -31.99 -13.53 -0.87
N TYR A 13 -31.06 -12.83 -0.21
CA TYR A 13 -30.98 -11.37 -0.31
C TYR A 13 -29.68 -10.84 -0.92
N VAL A 14 -28.59 -11.62 -0.92
CA VAL A 14 -27.30 -11.17 -1.48
C VAL A 14 -27.08 -11.80 -2.85
N LYS A 15 -27.08 -13.14 -2.94
CA LYS A 15 -26.79 -13.88 -4.18
C LYS A 15 -27.61 -13.42 -5.40
N PRO A 16 -28.93 -13.16 -5.32
CA PRO A 16 -29.72 -12.76 -6.49
C PRO A 16 -29.31 -11.38 -7.01
N VAL A 17 -28.96 -10.45 -6.12
CA VAL A 17 -28.51 -9.10 -6.48
C VAL A 17 -27.23 -9.17 -7.29
N PHE A 18 -26.23 -9.91 -6.81
CA PHE A 18 -24.93 -9.98 -7.49
C PHE A 18 -24.96 -10.85 -8.75
N LEU A 19 -25.79 -11.89 -8.81
CA LEU A 19 -25.99 -12.67 -10.05
C LEU A 19 -26.65 -11.84 -11.15
N LYS A 20 -27.65 -11.02 -10.80
CA LYS A 20 -28.36 -10.15 -11.76
C LYS A 20 -27.43 -9.12 -12.41
N HIS A 21 -26.42 -8.65 -11.68
CA HIS A 21 -25.53 -7.56 -12.08
C HIS A 21 -24.09 -8.01 -12.36
N THR A 22 -23.82 -9.32 -12.44
CA THR A 22 -22.51 -9.81 -12.89
C THR A 22 -22.35 -9.47 -14.37
N PRO A 23 -21.29 -8.77 -14.80
CA PRO A 23 -21.06 -8.51 -16.22
C PRO A 23 -20.91 -9.84 -16.95
N VAL A 24 -21.88 -10.18 -17.80
CA VAL A 24 -21.94 -11.42 -18.56
C VAL A 24 -20.69 -11.52 -19.44
N ASN A 25 -19.76 -12.38 -19.05
CA ASN A 25 -18.80 -12.96 -19.99
C ASN A 25 -18.65 -14.46 -19.76
N VAL A 26 -19.76 -15.16 -19.56
CA VAL A 26 -19.82 -16.63 -19.68
C VAL A 26 -21.22 -17.05 -20.15
N GLU A 27 -21.48 -16.94 -21.46
CA GLU A 27 -22.34 -17.92 -22.12
C GLU A 27 -21.61 -18.50 -23.33
N LYS A 28 -20.99 -19.67 -23.13
CA LYS A 28 -20.72 -20.60 -24.23
C LYS A 28 -22.06 -21.10 -24.74
N ARG A 29 -22.64 -20.42 -25.74
CA ARG A 29 -23.64 -21.01 -26.63
C ARG A 29 -23.34 -20.62 -28.08
N SER A 30 -23.18 -21.68 -28.86
CA SER A 30 -23.16 -21.81 -30.30
C SER A 30 -23.64 -20.60 -31.11
N GLY A 31 -22.77 -20.08 -31.99
CA GLY A 31 -23.18 -19.38 -33.21
C GLY A 31 -23.42 -17.88 -33.11
N LYS A 32 -22.52 -17.13 -33.77
CA LYS A 32 -22.65 -15.72 -34.23
C LYS A 32 -22.78 -14.66 -33.14
N LEU A 33 -21.65 -14.00 -32.86
CA LEU A 33 -21.52 -12.77 -32.09
C LEU A 33 -22.39 -11.64 -32.68
N LYS A 34 -23.45 -11.25 -31.97
CA LYS A 34 -23.90 -9.84 -31.98
C LYS A 34 -23.29 -9.18 -30.76
N LYS A 35 -22.30 -8.32 -30.97
CA LYS A 35 -21.88 -7.34 -29.96
C LYS A 35 -23.05 -6.36 -29.80
N GLN A 36 -23.87 -6.52 -28.76
CA GLN A 36 -24.70 -5.41 -28.31
C GLN A 36 -23.85 -4.53 -27.39
N PRO A 37 -23.74 -3.22 -27.66
CA PRO A 37 -23.17 -2.30 -26.69
C PRO A 37 -24.04 -2.34 -25.43
N VAL A 38 -23.42 -2.46 -24.26
CA VAL A 38 -24.10 -2.19 -23.00
C VAL A 38 -24.41 -0.70 -23.01
N ASP A 39 -25.68 -0.35 -23.16
CA ASP A 39 -26.15 1.02 -23.08
C ASP A 39 -25.93 1.50 -21.64
N PHE A 40 -24.97 2.39 -21.43
CA PHE A 40 -24.79 3.08 -20.15
C PHE A 40 -25.86 4.16 -20.03
N ASP A 41 -27.10 3.72 -19.83
CA ASP A 41 -28.23 4.61 -19.65
C ASP A 41 -28.06 5.34 -18.29
N ILE A 42 -27.80 6.65 -18.37
CA ILE A 42 -27.51 7.56 -17.24
C ILE A 42 -28.75 7.71 -16.33
N GLY A 43 -29.91 7.15 -16.71
CA GLY A 43 -31.19 7.25 -15.99
C GLY A 43 -31.54 6.14 -14.99
N ASN A 44 -30.70 5.10 -14.78
CA ASN A 44 -31.12 3.96 -13.94
C ASN A 44 -30.18 3.70 -12.75
N GLU A 45 -30.26 4.53 -11.71
CA GLU A 45 -29.55 4.33 -10.43
C GLU A 45 -30.13 3.17 -9.58
N SER A 46 -31.22 2.54 -10.03
CA SER A 46 -31.93 1.50 -9.27
C SER A 46 -31.06 0.28 -8.98
N TRP A 47 -30.26 -0.18 -9.95
CA TRP A 47 -29.35 -1.32 -9.78
C TRP A 47 -28.21 -1.01 -8.82
N ARG A 48 -27.71 0.23 -8.79
CA ARG A 48 -26.72 0.68 -7.80
C ARG A 48 -27.31 0.68 -6.40
N GLY A 49 -28.57 1.06 -6.27
CA GLY A 49 -29.33 0.95 -5.02
C GLY A 49 -29.51 -0.50 -4.56
N GLU A 50 -29.78 -1.43 -5.48
CA GLU A 50 -29.84 -2.87 -5.19
C GLU A 50 -28.49 -3.42 -4.73
N ILE A 51 -27.39 -3.13 -5.46
CA ILE A 51 -26.03 -3.55 -5.08
C ILE A 51 -25.62 -2.94 -3.74
N ALA A 52 -25.94 -1.66 -3.49
CA ALA A 52 -25.66 -1.02 -2.20
C ALA A 52 -26.38 -1.72 -1.05
N LYS A 53 -27.67 -2.08 -1.23
CA LYS A 53 -28.43 -2.86 -0.24
C LYS A 53 -27.84 -4.26 -0.05
N GLY A 54 -27.56 -4.98 -1.12
CA GLY A 54 -26.93 -6.30 -1.07
C GLY A 54 -25.58 -6.26 -0.37
N SER A 55 -24.77 -5.23 -0.64
CA SER A 55 -23.48 -4.99 -0.01
C SER A 55 -23.60 -4.64 1.49
N ASN A 56 -24.67 -3.95 1.91
CA ASN A 56 -24.99 -3.71 3.33
C ASN A 56 -25.32 -5.01 4.06
N ILE A 57 -26.14 -5.85 3.46
CA ILE A 57 -26.49 -7.16 4.04
C ILE A 57 -25.25 -8.04 4.11
N LEU A 58 -24.47 -8.12 3.03
CA LEU A 58 -23.21 -8.88 2.98
C LEU A 58 -22.25 -8.43 4.08
N ARG A 59 -22.01 -7.11 4.21
CA ARG A 59 -21.15 -6.56 5.27
C ARG A 59 -21.64 -6.95 6.66
N TRP A 60 -22.94 -6.81 6.90
CA TRP A 60 -23.52 -7.16 8.18
C TRP A 60 -23.35 -8.65 8.50
N CYS A 61 -23.58 -9.54 7.52
CA CYS A 61 -23.32 -10.98 7.69
C CYS A 61 -21.86 -11.23 8.05
N ILE A 62 -20.90 -10.73 7.25
CA ILE A 62 -19.47 -10.94 7.47
C ILE A 62 -19.03 -10.52 8.88
N LEU A 63 -19.48 -9.35 9.36
CA LEU A 63 -19.10 -8.82 10.67
C LEU A 63 -19.67 -9.60 11.87
N HIS A 64 -20.66 -10.47 11.67
CA HIS A 64 -21.33 -11.22 12.73
C HIS A 64 -21.12 -12.74 12.63
N LEU A 65 -20.39 -13.21 11.62
CA LEU A 65 -20.03 -14.62 11.46
C LEU A 65 -18.70 -14.91 12.13
N LYS A 66 -18.55 -16.11 12.68
CA LYS A 66 -17.27 -16.61 13.19
C LYS A 66 -16.58 -17.51 12.16
N ASN A 67 -15.27 -17.72 12.32
CA ASN A 67 -14.43 -18.64 11.55
C ASN A 67 -15.15 -19.93 11.05
N ALA A 68 -15.81 -20.67 11.95
CA ALA A 68 -16.48 -21.94 11.60
C ALA A 68 -17.68 -21.79 10.64
N GLU A 69 -18.34 -20.63 10.64
CA GLU A 69 -19.51 -20.32 9.81
C GLU A 69 -19.10 -19.69 8.48
N ILE A 70 -18.05 -18.86 8.52
CA ILE A 70 -17.43 -18.30 7.31
C ILE A 70 -16.98 -19.44 6.41
N GLY A 71 -16.32 -20.47 6.94
CA GLY A 71 -15.92 -21.64 6.16
C GLY A 71 -17.10 -22.38 5.48
N LYS A 72 -18.27 -22.43 6.12
CA LYS A 72 -19.48 -23.09 5.57
C LYS A 72 -20.18 -22.23 4.51
N THR A 73 -20.13 -20.91 4.66
CA THR A 73 -20.84 -19.95 3.79
C THR A 73 -19.91 -19.26 2.79
N ILE A 74 -18.64 -19.66 2.71
CA ILE A 74 -17.60 -19.02 1.89
C ILE A 74 -18.00 -18.92 0.42
N GLY A 75 -18.67 -19.96 -0.13
CA GLY A 75 -19.15 -19.98 -1.51
C GLY A 75 -20.26 -18.96 -1.82
N LEU A 76 -20.89 -18.38 -0.79
CA LEU A 76 -21.90 -17.32 -0.91
C LEU A 76 -21.31 -15.93 -0.60
N ILE A 77 -20.21 -15.87 0.14
CA ILE A 77 -19.57 -14.62 0.57
C ILE A 77 -18.53 -14.13 -0.45
N ILE A 78 -17.71 -15.05 -0.96
CA ILE A 78 -16.57 -14.67 -1.81
C ILE A 78 -16.99 -14.12 -3.17
N PRO A 79 -17.93 -14.75 -3.93
CA PRO A 79 -18.35 -14.19 -5.21
C PRO A 79 -18.85 -12.74 -5.13
N PRO A 80 -19.79 -12.35 -4.24
CA PRO A 80 -20.22 -10.96 -4.18
C PRO A 80 -19.15 -10.01 -3.64
N THR A 81 -18.21 -10.49 -2.80
CA THR A 81 -17.06 -9.69 -2.36
C THR A 81 -16.13 -9.37 -3.53
N LEU A 82 -15.82 -10.36 -4.37
CA LEU A 82 -15.02 -10.16 -5.59
C LEU A 82 -15.76 -9.30 -6.60
N SER A 83 -17.08 -9.47 -6.77
CA SER A 83 -17.88 -8.58 -7.63
C SER A 83 -17.80 -7.12 -7.21
N LEU A 84 -17.78 -6.82 -5.90
CA LEU A 84 -17.55 -5.46 -5.41
C LEU A 84 -16.14 -4.95 -5.73
N ILE A 85 -15.12 -5.81 -5.60
CA ILE A 85 -13.73 -5.47 -5.93
C ILE A 85 -13.55 -5.21 -7.44
N ASP A 86 -14.29 -5.94 -8.28
CA ASP A 86 -14.25 -5.82 -9.74
C ASP A 86 -15.10 -4.65 -10.27
N ASP A 87 -16.00 -4.08 -9.46
CA ASP A 87 -16.90 -2.99 -9.84
C ASP A 87 -16.12 -1.74 -10.34
N TYR A 88 -16.61 -1.06 -11.37
CA TYR A 88 -15.93 0.13 -11.91
C TYR A 88 -15.95 1.33 -10.93
N ASN A 89 -16.91 1.37 -10.01
CA ASN A 89 -17.03 2.41 -9.00
C ASN A 89 -16.07 2.14 -7.85
N VAL A 90 -15.16 3.07 -7.62
CA VAL A 90 -14.12 2.96 -6.59
C VAL A 90 -14.68 2.85 -5.17
N ASN A 91 -15.87 3.38 -4.89
CA ASN A 91 -16.51 3.20 -3.57
C ASN A 91 -16.90 1.74 -3.33
N PHE A 92 -17.43 1.06 -4.35
CA PHE A 92 -17.73 -0.37 -4.24
C PHE A 92 -16.45 -1.20 -4.18
N LYS A 93 -15.41 -0.86 -4.97
CA LYS A 93 -14.09 -1.50 -4.86
C LYS A 93 -13.53 -1.40 -3.44
N THR A 94 -13.48 -0.19 -2.89
CA THR A 94 -12.97 0.08 -1.54
C THR A 94 -13.73 -0.74 -0.51
N ARG A 95 -15.05 -0.80 -0.63
CA ARG A 95 -15.89 -1.61 0.24
C ARG A 95 -15.59 -3.10 0.10
N GLY A 96 -15.44 -3.62 -1.12
CA GLY A 96 -15.06 -5.00 -1.37
C GLY A 96 -13.70 -5.36 -0.74
N VAL A 97 -12.69 -4.49 -0.89
CA VAL A 97 -11.38 -4.64 -0.26
C VAL A 97 -11.48 -4.62 1.26
N SER A 98 -12.28 -3.72 1.83
CA SER A 98 -12.52 -3.67 3.29
C SER A 98 -13.17 -4.95 3.82
N LEU A 99 -14.12 -5.53 3.06
CA LEU A 99 -14.73 -6.81 3.42
C LEU A 99 -13.72 -7.96 3.34
N LEU A 100 -12.91 -7.99 2.28
CA LEU A 100 -11.86 -8.98 2.13
C LEU A 100 -10.83 -8.89 3.26
N ASP A 101 -10.36 -7.70 3.63
CA ASP A 101 -9.43 -7.50 4.75
C ASP A 101 -9.99 -8.03 6.08
N HIS A 102 -11.30 -7.85 6.31
CA HIS A 102 -11.97 -8.43 7.47
C HIS A 102 -12.03 -9.96 7.40
N LEU A 103 -12.38 -10.51 6.23
CA LEU A 103 -12.41 -11.96 6.03
C LEU A 103 -11.04 -12.60 6.24
N LEU A 104 -9.95 -11.96 5.80
CA LEU A 104 -8.59 -12.48 6.00
C LEU A 104 -8.21 -12.66 7.47
N LYS A 105 -8.81 -11.90 8.39
CA LYS A 105 -8.61 -12.06 9.85
C LYS A 105 -9.37 -13.27 10.40
N GLU A 106 -10.42 -13.70 9.71
CA GLU A 106 -11.29 -14.80 10.09
C GLU A 106 -11.08 -16.07 9.25
N LEU A 107 -10.16 -16.07 8.29
CA LEU A 107 -9.85 -17.23 7.47
C LEU A 107 -8.57 -17.89 7.98
N THR A 108 -8.56 -19.23 7.96
CA THR A 108 -7.35 -20.00 8.25
C THR A 108 -6.57 -20.29 6.96
N PRO A 109 -5.24 -20.50 7.03
CA PRO A 109 -4.43 -20.90 5.87
C PRO A 109 -4.96 -22.16 5.18
N ASP A 110 -5.46 -23.13 5.95
CA ASP A 110 -6.03 -24.39 5.43
C ASP A 110 -7.25 -24.14 4.52
N ILE A 111 -8.17 -23.26 4.93
CA ILE A 111 -9.35 -22.92 4.14
C ILE A 111 -8.91 -22.31 2.81
N ILE A 112 -7.95 -21.38 2.83
CA ILE A 112 -7.50 -20.67 1.63
C ILE A 112 -6.77 -21.62 0.67
N GLN A 113 -5.91 -22.50 1.19
CA GLN A 113 -5.20 -23.49 0.38
C GLN A 113 -6.15 -24.49 -0.28
N ARG A 114 -7.10 -25.05 0.48
CA ARG A 114 -8.05 -26.04 -0.04
C ARG A 114 -9.02 -25.46 -1.07
N THR A 115 -9.38 -24.19 -0.94
CA THR A 115 -10.30 -23.51 -1.85
C THR A 115 -9.62 -22.89 -3.07
N GLY A 116 -8.28 -22.79 -3.08
CA GLY A 116 -7.54 -22.13 -4.16
C GLY A 116 -7.75 -20.61 -4.24
N LEU A 117 -8.30 -20.00 -3.19
CA LEU A 117 -8.68 -18.58 -3.21
C LEU A 117 -7.49 -17.63 -3.04
N GLY A 118 -6.33 -18.12 -2.61
CA GLY A 118 -5.14 -17.29 -2.36
C GLY A 118 -4.72 -16.48 -3.59
N GLU A 119 -4.57 -17.14 -4.74
CA GLU A 119 -4.20 -16.46 -5.99
C GLU A 119 -5.31 -15.54 -6.50
N VAL A 120 -6.58 -15.93 -6.35
CA VAL A 120 -7.72 -15.10 -6.75
C VAL A 120 -7.75 -13.78 -5.97
N PHE A 121 -7.56 -13.85 -4.65
CA PHE A 121 -7.47 -12.65 -3.81
C PHE A 121 -6.25 -11.82 -4.12
N HIS A 122 -5.10 -12.47 -4.35
CA HIS A 122 -3.86 -11.77 -4.68
C HIS A 122 -4.00 -11.00 -5.98
N GLU A 123 -4.58 -11.60 -7.02
CA GLU A 123 -4.78 -10.96 -8.31
C GLU A 123 -5.78 -9.79 -8.21
N ALA A 124 -6.89 -9.99 -7.49
CA ALA A 124 -7.90 -8.94 -7.27
C ALA A 124 -7.29 -7.71 -6.53
N LEU A 125 -6.57 -7.95 -5.44
CA LEU A 125 -5.91 -6.88 -4.67
C LEU A 125 -4.78 -6.21 -5.46
N SER A 126 -4.01 -6.97 -6.24
CA SER A 126 -2.94 -6.43 -7.10
C SER A 126 -3.48 -5.43 -8.12
N ARG A 127 -4.67 -5.69 -8.70
CA ARG A 127 -5.35 -4.75 -9.59
C ARG A 127 -5.77 -3.47 -8.86
N CYS A 128 -6.23 -3.56 -7.61
CA CYS A 128 -6.58 -2.37 -6.83
C CYS A 128 -5.38 -1.47 -6.54
N LEU A 129 -4.19 -2.05 -6.39
CA LEU A 129 -2.95 -1.29 -6.19
C LEU A 129 -2.52 -0.44 -7.40
N THR A 130 -3.13 -0.61 -8.59
CA THR A 130 -2.82 0.24 -9.76
C THR A 130 -3.55 1.58 -9.74
N TYR A 131 -4.48 1.80 -8.79
CA TYR A 131 -5.27 3.03 -8.65
C TYR A 131 -4.46 4.13 -7.94
N GLN A 132 -3.40 4.60 -8.60
CA GLN A 132 -2.43 5.55 -8.03
C GLN A 132 -2.41 6.92 -8.71
N ASN A 133 -3.35 7.16 -9.63
CA ASN A 133 -3.35 8.38 -10.45
C ASN A 133 -4.25 9.48 -9.90
N GLU A 134 -5.14 9.19 -8.95
CA GLU A 134 -6.15 10.13 -8.45
C GLU A 134 -6.23 10.07 -6.92
N GLU A 135 -6.34 11.24 -6.28
CA GLU A 135 -6.41 11.34 -4.83
C GLU A 135 -7.74 10.81 -4.27
N SER A 136 -8.80 10.84 -5.07
CA SER A 136 -10.09 10.20 -4.77
C SER A 136 -9.95 8.70 -4.46
N HIS A 137 -8.87 8.06 -4.93
CA HIS A 137 -8.63 6.62 -4.78
C HIS A 137 -7.72 6.26 -3.59
N VAL A 138 -7.28 7.25 -2.81
CA VAL A 138 -6.39 7.09 -1.63
C VAL A 138 -6.90 6.02 -0.65
N SER A 139 -8.21 6.01 -0.38
CA SER A 139 -8.83 5.02 0.51
C SER A 139 -8.73 3.60 -0.02
N LEU A 140 -8.98 3.40 -1.33
CA LEU A 140 -8.82 2.11 -1.99
C LEU A 140 -7.37 1.64 -1.90
N LEU A 141 -6.42 2.53 -2.22
CA LEU A 141 -5.00 2.21 -2.27
C LEU A 141 -4.48 1.77 -0.89
N ARG A 142 -4.78 2.54 0.16
CA ARG A 142 -4.37 2.21 1.55
C ARG A 142 -4.91 0.86 2.00
N GLN A 143 -6.20 0.61 1.78
CA GLN A 143 -6.83 -0.64 2.18
C GLN A 143 -6.29 -1.83 1.37
N SER A 144 -5.99 -1.62 0.09
CA SER A 144 -5.44 -2.67 -0.78
C SER A 144 -4.04 -3.08 -0.37
N PHE A 145 -3.17 -2.13 0.00
CA PHE A 145 -1.84 -2.44 0.55
C PHE A 145 -1.95 -3.23 1.88
N SER A 146 -2.83 -2.80 2.79
CA SER A 146 -3.07 -3.53 4.05
C SER A 146 -3.54 -4.96 3.80
N ALA A 147 -4.54 -5.13 2.93
CA ALA A 147 -5.15 -6.42 2.65
C ALA A 147 -4.18 -7.37 1.96
N ILE A 148 -3.39 -6.90 0.97
CA ILE A 148 -2.48 -7.79 0.23
C ILE A 148 -1.29 -8.24 1.10
N ILE A 149 -0.78 -7.36 1.97
CA ILE A 149 0.29 -7.72 2.92
C ILE A 149 -0.23 -8.76 3.92
N SER A 150 -1.46 -8.59 4.39
CA SER A 150 -2.13 -9.55 5.29
C SER A 150 -2.37 -10.89 4.60
N LEU A 151 -2.82 -10.87 3.35
CA LEU A 151 -3.03 -12.06 2.53
C LEU A 151 -1.72 -12.85 2.35
N ILE A 152 -0.65 -12.20 1.90
CA ILE A 152 0.66 -12.85 1.71
C ILE A 152 1.14 -13.44 3.04
N SER A 153 0.95 -12.70 4.14
CA SER A 153 1.31 -13.19 5.47
C SER A 153 0.54 -14.42 5.91
N LEU A 154 -0.70 -14.57 5.45
CA LEU A 154 -1.58 -15.69 5.77
C LEU A 154 -1.30 -16.93 4.91
N ILE A 155 -1.02 -16.74 3.61
CA ILE A 155 -0.91 -17.87 2.66
C ILE A 155 0.52 -18.36 2.48
N GLU A 156 1.53 -17.49 2.64
CA GLU A 156 2.93 -17.83 2.40
C GLU A 156 3.73 -18.00 3.69
N LYS A 157 4.49 -19.09 3.75
CA LYS A 157 5.40 -19.34 4.87
C LYS A 157 6.49 -18.26 4.94
N PRO A 158 6.90 -17.82 6.14
CA PRO A 158 8.05 -16.94 6.31
C PRO A 158 9.28 -17.49 5.58
N ASN A 159 10.06 -16.61 4.93
CA ASN A 159 11.26 -16.96 4.16
C ASN A 159 11.06 -17.94 2.99
N SER A 160 9.83 -18.17 2.52
CA SER A 160 9.59 -18.96 1.31
C SER A 160 9.84 -18.16 0.04
N GLU A 161 10.27 -18.83 -1.02
CA GLU A 161 10.48 -18.21 -2.34
C GLU A 161 9.21 -17.51 -2.86
N ALA A 162 8.05 -18.15 -2.71
CA ALA A 162 6.76 -17.58 -3.10
C ALA A 162 6.44 -16.27 -2.36
N ARG A 163 6.73 -16.20 -1.04
CA ARG A 163 6.61 -14.96 -0.25
C ARG A 163 7.48 -13.85 -0.80
N PHE A 164 8.75 -14.14 -1.08
CA PHE A 164 9.67 -13.16 -1.64
C PHE A 164 9.22 -12.65 -3.00
N ILE A 165 8.79 -13.55 -3.90
CA ILE A 165 8.30 -13.18 -5.23
C ILE A 165 7.09 -12.23 -5.13
N LYS A 166 6.12 -12.53 -4.26
CA LYS A 166 4.92 -11.68 -4.10
C LYS A 166 5.26 -10.30 -3.52
N TYR A 167 6.11 -10.22 -2.50
CA TYR A 167 6.54 -8.91 -1.97
C TYR A 167 7.42 -8.14 -2.96
N GLU A 168 8.28 -8.82 -3.73
CA GLU A 168 9.10 -8.18 -4.75
C GLU A 168 8.20 -7.61 -5.86
N GLN A 169 7.15 -8.32 -6.27
CA GLN A 169 6.15 -7.81 -7.22
C GLN A 169 5.44 -6.57 -6.69
N ILE A 170 5.06 -6.52 -5.41
CA ILE A 170 4.47 -5.30 -4.81
C ILE A 170 5.46 -4.14 -4.86
N LEU A 171 6.72 -4.38 -4.49
CA LEU A 171 7.76 -3.36 -4.53
C LEU A 171 7.95 -2.84 -5.97
N SER A 172 8.20 -3.73 -6.93
CA SER A 172 8.54 -3.37 -8.30
C SER A 172 7.35 -2.75 -9.04
N ASN A 173 6.18 -3.39 -8.97
CA ASN A 173 5.05 -3.03 -9.82
C ASN A 173 4.20 -1.91 -9.24
N ASN A 174 4.18 -1.74 -7.91
CA ASN A 174 3.27 -0.82 -7.26
C ASN A 174 3.99 0.30 -6.50
N VAL A 175 5.11 0.03 -5.82
CA VAL A 175 5.83 1.08 -5.07
C VAL A 175 6.77 1.85 -5.99
N VAL A 176 7.73 1.16 -6.60
CA VAL A 176 8.76 1.76 -7.46
C VAL A 176 8.15 2.41 -8.69
N ARG A 177 7.37 1.65 -9.48
CA ARG A 177 6.61 2.21 -10.61
C ARG A 177 5.59 3.25 -10.16
N GLY A 178 5.04 3.10 -8.97
CA GLY A 178 4.07 4.05 -8.43
C GLY A 178 4.62 5.45 -8.27
N PHE A 179 5.88 5.58 -7.87
CA PHE A 179 6.54 6.89 -7.79
C PHE A 179 6.65 7.58 -9.14
N ILE A 180 6.79 6.82 -10.23
CA ILE A 180 6.82 7.36 -11.60
C ILE A 180 5.43 7.89 -11.99
N PHE A 181 4.37 7.15 -11.67
CA PHE A 181 3.00 7.50 -12.10
C PHE A 181 2.27 8.49 -11.18
N SER A 182 2.62 8.53 -9.89
CA SER A 182 1.97 9.39 -8.90
C SER A 182 2.11 10.89 -9.20
N GLY A 183 3.12 11.28 -9.99
CA GLY A 183 3.42 12.69 -10.29
C GLY A 183 3.72 13.47 -9.02
N ASP A 184 3.07 14.62 -8.86
CA ASP A 184 3.24 15.51 -7.69
C ASP A 184 2.21 15.29 -6.58
N LYS A 185 1.45 14.18 -6.63
CA LYS A 185 0.40 13.89 -5.64
C LYS A 185 1.01 13.43 -4.32
N ILE A 186 1.18 14.38 -3.40
CA ILE A 186 1.86 14.17 -2.11
C ILE A 186 1.21 13.05 -1.30
N VAL A 187 -0.13 12.98 -1.24
CA VAL A 187 -0.84 11.92 -0.48
C VAL A 187 -0.45 10.52 -0.98
N ILE A 188 -0.34 10.35 -2.29
CA ILE A 188 -0.04 9.05 -2.91
C ILE A 188 1.42 8.69 -2.63
N ARG A 189 2.34 9.64 -2.79
CA ARG A 189 3.75 9.44 -2.43
C ARG A 189 3.94 9.01 -0.97
N ILE A 190 3.20 9.63 -0.04
CA ILE A 190 3.20 9.22 1.38
C ILE A 190 2.83 7.74 1.51
N ILE A 191 1.73 7.30 0.88
CA ILE A 191 1.28 5.90 0.95
C ILE A 191 2.35 4.94 0.44
N LEU A 192 2.99 5.27 -0.68
CA LEU A 192 4.03 4.44 -1.28
C LEU A 192 5.28 4.37 -0.39
N LEU A 193 5.70 5.50 0.18
CA LEU A 193 6.84 5.56 1.11
C LEU A 193 6.58 4.76 2.39
N GLU A 194 5.36 4.80 2.91
CA GLU A 194 4.94 4.01 4.09
C GLU A 194 5.08 2.49 3.88
N GLN A 195 5.12 2.00 2.63
CA GLN A 195 5.30 0.57 2.36
C GLN A 195 6.78 0.13 2.43
N ILE A 196 7.72 1.07 2.20
CA ILE A 196 9.15 0.77 2.09
C ILE A 196 9.70 0.08 3.35
N PRO A 197 9.37 0.50 4.59
CA PRO A 197 9.92 -0.15 5.78
C PRO A 197 9.55 -1.64 5.91
N ASN A 198 8.28 -1.96 5.68
CA ASN A 198 7.77 -3.34 5.77
C ASN A 198 8.34 -4.20 4.63
N LEU A 199 8.34 -3.68 3.40
CA LEU A 199 8.90 -4.40 2.25
C LEU A 199 10.41 -4.63 2.42
N SER A 200 11.14 -3.66 2.98
CA SER A 200 12.57 -3.83 3.27
C SER A 200 12.83 -4.93 4.31
N GLN A 201 11.95 -5.06 5.30
CA GLN A 201 12.05 -6.14 6.29
C GLN A 201 11.79 -7.50 5.67
N GLU A 202 10.82 -7.61 4.76
CA GLU A 202 10.48 -8.86 4.09
C GLU A 202 11.50 -9.25 3.00
N LEU A 203 12.05 -8.29 2.26
CA LEU A 203 12.92 -8.55 1.10
C LEU A 203 14.41 -8.55 1.43
N GLY A 204 14.82 -7.92 2.53
CA GLY A 204 16.22 -7.87 2.93
C GLY A 204 17.14 -7.39 1.80
N ILE A 205 18.18 -8.17 1.49
CA ILE A 205 19.18 -7.82 0.47
C ILE A 205 18.62 -7.67 -0.94
N VAL A 206 17.45 -8.25 -1.24
CA VAL A 206 16.80 -8.12 -2.56
C VAL A 206 16.46 -6.66 -2.87
N MET A 207 16.27 -5.82 -1.85
CA MET A 207 16.08 -4.37 -1.97
C MET A 207 17.20 -3.68 -2.76
N VAL A 208 18.42 -4.24 -2.78
CA VAL A 208 19.59 -3.67 -3.48
C VAL A 208 19.32 -3.52 -5.00
N LYS A 209 18.50 -4.40 -5.59
CA LYS A 209 18.12 -4.33 -7.02
C LYS A 209 17.45 -3.00 -7.37
N TYR A 210 16.71 -2.41 -6.43
CA TYR A 210 15.90 -1.21 -6.61
C TYR A 210 16.54 0.03 -5.94
N LEU A 211 17.73 -0.12 -5.38
CA LEU A 211 18.32 0.88 -4.48
C LEU A 211 18.52 2.25 -5.14
N GLY A 212 18.92 2.30 -6.42
CA GLY A 212 19.12 3.56 -7.13
C GLY A 212 17.85 4.39 -7.21
N GLU A 213 16.76 3.76 -7.64
CA GLU A 213 15.43 4.39 -7.76
C GLU A 213 14.85 4.76 -6.40
N LEU A 214 14.92 3.85 -5.42
CA LEU A 214 14.44 4.11 -4.05
C LEU A 214 15.19 5.27 -3.40
N ILE A 215 16.52 5.31 -3.48
CA ILE A 215 17.30 6.42 -2.91
C ILE A 215 16.94 7.73 -3.60
N GLN A 216 16.82 7.74 -4.92
CA GLN A 216 16.44 8.94 -5.66
C GLN A 216 15.07 9.45 -5.17
N THR A 217 14.03 8.62 -5.23
CA THR A 217 12.68 9.03 -4.83
C THR A 217 12.61 9.47 -3.37
N ILE A 218 13.20 8.71 -2.44
CA ILE A 218 13.17 9.05 -1.01
C ILE A 218 13.87 10.39 -0.76
N CYS A 219 15.05 10.61 -1.37
CA CYS A 219 15.80 11.85 -1.22
C CYS A 219 15.07 13.04 -1.87
N ASP A 220 14.41 12.83 -3.00
CA ASP A 220 13.62 13.87 -3.67
C ASP A 220 12.40 14.24 -2.82
N SER A 221 11.75 13.26 -2.18
CA SER A 221 10.65 13.49 -1.23
C SER A 221 11.07 14.28 0.02
N LEU A 222 12.29 14.10 0.53
CA LEU A 222 12.85 14.89 1.64
C LEU A 222 13.22 16.33 1.24
N GLN A 223 13.32 16.61 -0.06
CA GLN A 223 13.68 17.93 -0.58
C GLN A 223 12.45 18.76 -1.00
N VAL A 224 11.23 18.20 -0.93
CA VAL A 224 10.01 18.94 -1.20
C VAL A 224 9.92 20.15 -0.26
N THR A 225 9.52 21.31 -0.81
CA THR A 225 9.52 22.57 -0.08
C THR A 225 8.22 22.77 0.70
N PHE A 226 8.31 23.24 1.95
CA PHE A 226 7.14 23.53 2.78
C PHE A 226 6.38 24.75 2.24
N GLU A 227 5.22 24.51 1.63
CA GLU A 227 4.29 25.55 1.21
C GLU A 227 3.43 26.05 2.38
N PHE A 228 2.95 27.30 2.32
CA PHE A 228 2.17 27.91 3.40
C PHE A 228 0.89 27.16 3.75
N THR A 229 0.27 26.47 2.80
CA THR A 229 -1.05 25.83 2.91
C THR A 229 -1.02 24.32 3.13
N ASN A 230 0.13 23.65 2.97
CA ASN A 230 0.24 22.17 2.99
C ASN A 230 1.29 21.64 3.98
N LYS A 231 1.67 22.43 4.98
CA LYS A 231 2.78 22.12 5.89
C LYS A 231 2.66 20.74 6.54
N GLU A 232 1.50 20.40 7.11
CA GLU A 232 1.28 19.12 7.79
C GLU A 232 1.45 17.92 6.85
N GLN A 233 0.96 18.05 5.62
CA GLN A 233 1.06 17.00 4.62
C GLN A 233 2.52 16.80 4.17
N ILE A 234 3.27 17.89 4.00
CA ILE A 234 4.69 17.83 3.62
C ILE A 234 5.54 17.29 4.76
N ILE A 235 5.21 17.63 6.02
CA ILE A 235 5.80 16.98 7.20
C ILE A 235 5.54 15.47 7.17
N GLY A 236 4.31 15.05 6.86
CA GLY A 236 3.96 13.64 6.67
C GLY A 236 4.80 12.96 5.58
N LEU A 237 5.00 13.64 4.45
CA LEU A 237 5.87 13.18 3.36
C LEU A 237 7.32 13.01 3.82
N HIS A 238 7.88 14.02 4.47
CA HIS A 238 9.26 13.97 4.96
C HIS A 238 9.43 12.88 6.02
N TYR A 239 8.44 12.68 6.89
CA TYR A 239 8.45 11.63 7.90
C TYR A 239 8.40 10.24 7.27
N ALA A 240 7.48 10.01 6.33
CA ALA A 240 7.40 8.73 5.61
C ALA A 240 8.70 8.45 4.83
N ALA A 241 9.27 9.47 4.19
CA ALA A 241 10.55 9.37 3.48
C ALA A 241 11.70 9.05 4.43
N ALA A 242 11.79 9.74 5.58
CA ALA A 242 12.81 9.49 6.58
C ALA A 242 12.74 8.06 7.13
N LYS A 243 11.54 7.55 7.43
CA LYS A 243 11.33 6.16 7.86
C LYS A 243 11.70 5.14 6.80
N GLY A 244 11.36 5.40 5.54
CA GLY A 244 11.85 4.61 4.41
C GLY A 244 13.38 4.59 4.34
N LEU A 245 14.02 5.76 4.48
CA LEU A 245 15.47 5.90 4.38
C LEU A 245 16.22 5.19 5.52
N GLU A 246 15.76 5.32 6.77
CA GLU A 246 16.30 4.58 7.92
C GLU A 246 16.35 3.08 7.62
N LYS A 247 15.25 2.54 7.09
CA LYS A 247 15.15 1.11 6.81
C LYS A 247 15.97 0.69 5.60
N VAL A 248 15.99 1.49 4.53
CA VAL A 248 16.84 1.21 3.35
C VAL A 248 18.32 1.25 3.73
N ILE A 249 18.76 2.22 4.53
CA ILE A 249 20.15 2.31 4.96
C ILE A 249 20.57 1.09 5.77
N SER A 250 19.76 0.70 6.76
CA SER A 250 20.05 -0.48 7.60
C SER A 250 20.02 -1.79 6.82
N THR A 251 19.12 -1.92 5.83
CA THR A 251 18.95 -3.14 5.04
C THR A 251 20.00 -3.29 3.94
N CYS A 252 20.31 -2.19 3.24
CA CYS A 252 21.20 -2.17 2.07
C CYS A 252 22.59 -1.61 2.39
N TRP A 253 22.98 -1.59 3.67
CA TRP A 253 24.15 -0.87 4.19
C TRP A 253 25.44 -1.02 3.36
N PRO A 254 25.82 -2.19 2.77
CA PRO A 254 27.07 -2.29 2.03
C PRO A 254 27.11 -1.43 0.75
N ARG A 255 25.94 -1.05 0.22
CA ARG A 255 25.79 -0.32 -1.05
C ARG A 255 25.36 1.14 -0.87
N ILE A 256 25.12 1.58 0.35
CA ILE A 256 24.74 2.97 0.68
C ILE A 256 25.85 3.99 0.46
N PRO A 257 27.16 3.73 0.74
CA PRO A 257 28.18 4.78 0.73
C PRO A 257 28.34 5.55 -0.60
N GLN A 258 27.99 4.94 -1.74
CA GLN A 258 27.99 5.61 -3.04
C GLN A 258 26.95 6.74 -3.14
N TYR A 259 25.91 6.69 -2.32
CA TYR A 259 24.82 7.68 -2.25
C TYR A 259 24.98 8.71 -1.14
N LYS A 260 26.08 8.66 -0.36
CA LYS A 260 26.25 9.46 0.87
C LYS A 260 25.99 10.96 0.68
N GLY A 261 26.48 11.55 -0.40
CA GLY A 261 26.32 12.98 -0.67
C GLY A 261 24.86 13.36 -0.93
N ARG A 262 24.13 12.54 -1.70
CA ARG A 262 22.70 12.74 -1.97
C ARG A 262 21.89 12.62 -0.68
N ILE A 263 22.13 11.58 0.11
CA ILE A 263 21.44 11.35 1.38
C ILE A 263 21.69 12.50 2.34
N LEU A 264 22.95 12.89 2.55
CA LEU A 264 23.31 13.97 3.47
C LEU A 264 22.67 15.29 3.03
N LYS A 265 22.73 15.63 1.73
CA LYS A 265 22.08 16.82 1.18
C LYS A 265 20.58 16.80 1.46
N SER A 266 19.87 15.71 1.14
CA SER A 266 18.42 15.65 1.30
C SER A 266 17.98 15.73 2.77
N VAL A 267 18.73 15.08 3.67
CA VAL A 267 18.45 15.12 5.12
C VAL A 267 18.69 16.52 5.67
N ALA A 268 19.80 17.18 5.28
CA ALA A 268 20.09 18.56 5.65
C ALA A 268 19.03 19.53 5.12
N THR A 269 18.58 19.37 3.88
CA THR A 269 17.48 20.17 3.30
C THR A 269 16.19 20.00 4.10
N SER A 270 15.78 18.76 4.40
CA SER A 270 14.60 18.51 5.23
C SER A 270 14.74 19.12 6.62
N TRP A 271 15.91 18.99 7.25
CA TRP A 271 16.19 19.54 8.57
C TRP A 271 16.04 21.06 8.59
N TYR A 272 16.70 21.74 7.65
CA TYR A 272 16.64 23.19 7.52
C TYR A 272 15.20 23.70 7.40
N GLN A 273 14.38 23.04 6.57
CA GLN A 273 12.98 23.40 6.41
C GLN A 273 12.17 23.20 7.70
N VAL A 274 12.36 22.07 8.38
CA VAL A 274 11.67 21.75 9.64
C VAL A 274 12.05 22.73 10.76
N MET A 275 13.31 23.19 10.81
CA MET A 275 13.73 24.18 11.81
C MET A 275 13.12 25.56 11.59
N ARG A 276 12.81 25.91 10.34
CA ARG A 276 12.18 27.20 9.99
C ARG A 276 10.68 27.25 10.18
N VAL A 277 10.05 26.10 10.45
CA VAL A 277 8.61 25.99 10.58
C VAL A 277 8.26 25.79 12.05
N GLU A 278 7.37 26.64 12.57
CA GLU A 278 6.87 26.61 13.95
C GLU A 278 5.89 25.45 14.21
N VAL A 279 6.16 24.27 13.66
CA VAL A 279 5.38 23.05 13.91
C VAL A 279 6.27 22.08 14.66
N ASN A 280 5.83 21.67 15.86
CA ASN A 280 6.58 20.75 16.69
C ASN A 280 6.57 19.34 16.08
N ASN A 281 7.69 18.93 15.47
CA ASN A 281 7.85 17.65 14.79
C ASN A 281 9.01 16.82 15.34
N ASN A 282 8.99 16.56 16.65
CA ASN A 282 10.05 15.81 17.33
C ASN A 282 10.33 14.43 16.71
N MET A 283 9.30 13.76 16.17
CA MET A 283 9.47 12.45 15.51
C MET A 283 10.27 12.54 14.21
N LEU A 284 10.00 13.55 13.36
CA LEU A 284 10.76 13.77 12.13
C LEU A 284 12.19 14.21 12.46
N LYS A 285 12.37 15.17 13.37
CA LYS A 285 13.70 15.62 13.81
C LYS A 285 14.57 14.45 14.28
N LYS A 286 14.02 13.61 15.17
CA LYS A 286 14.70 12.39 15.64
C LYS A 286 15.06 11.44 14.50
N SER A 287 14.15 11.27 13.53
CA SER A 287 14.41 10.38 12.39
C SER A 287 15.52 10.91 11.49
N LEU A 288 15.59 12.21 11.25
CA LEU A 288 16.66 12.84 10.47
C LEU A 288 18.03 12.68 11.17
N CYS A 289 18.09 12.89 12.49
CA CYS A 289 19.31 12.63 13.28
C CYS A 289 19.74 11.15 13.19
N ASN A 290 18.80 10.22 13.35
CA ASN A 290 19.08 8.78 13.21
C ASN A 290 19.66 8.44 11.84
N ILE A 291 19.15 9.04 10.75
CA ILE A 291 19.67 8.81 9.41
C ILE A 291 21.13 9.27 9.31
N CYS A 292 21.47 10.44 9.85
CA CYS A 292 22.86 10.91 9.89
C CYS A 292 23.76 9.96 10.68
N GLN A 293 23.30 9.46 11.83
CA GLN A 293 24.04 8.47 12.64
C GLN A 293 24.23 7.15 11.87
N LEU A 294 23.18 6.62 11.26
CA LEU A 294 23.24 5.42 10.42
C LEU A 294 24.19 5.61 9.24
N LEU A 295 24.11 6.75 8.55
CA LEU A 295 24.98 7.05 7.41
C LEU A 295 26.46 7.12 7.81
N LYS A 296 26.77 7.73 8.97
CA LYS A 296 28.13 7.74 9.54
C LYS A 296 28.62 6.33 9.81
N LEU A 297 27.82 5.51 10.51
CA LEU A 297 28.16 4.12 10.84
C LEU A 297 28.44 3.30 9.58
N VAL A 298 27.53 3.38 8.60
CA VAL A 298 27.65 2.62 7.35
C VAL A 298 28.85 3.07 6.51
N CYS A 299 29.16 4.36 6.48
CA CYS A 299 30.37 4.84 5.79
C CYS A 299 31.65 4.32 6.46
N VAL A 300 31.72 4.34 7.80
CA VAL A 300 32.86 3.80 8.55
C VAL A 300 33.04 2.31 8.30
N GLN A 301 31.96 1.52 8.37
CA GLN A 301 31.99 0.07 8.12
C GLN A 301 32.45 -0.29 6.71
N ASN A 302 32.27 0.60 5.74
CA ASN A 302 32.69 0.40 4.34
C ASN A 302 33.99 1.15 3.99
N ASN A 303 34.74 1.64 4.96
CA ASN A 303 35.99 2.41 4.76
C ASN A 303 35.82 3.63 3.84
N VAL A 304 34.64 4.26 3.85
CA VAL A 304 34.35 5.48 3.08
C VAL A 304 34.43 6.68 4.00
N ASN A 305 35.25 7.66 3.62
CA ASN A 305 35.38 8.90 4.36
C ASN A 305 34.19 9.84 4.09
N ILE A 306 33.36 10.07 5.11
CA ILE A 306 32.25 11.05 5.11
C ILE A 306 32.59 12.34 5.87
N LYS A 307 33.76 12.41 6.54
CA LYS A 307 34.12 13.56 7.39
C LYS A 307 34.20 14.85 6.59
N LYS A 308 34.67 14.80 5.34
CA LYS A 308 34.73 15.98 4.46
C LYS A 308 33.33 16.51 4.14
N ASP A 309 32.38 15.64 3.84
CA ASP A 309 31.00 16.02 3.57
C ASP A 309 30.32 16.66 4.80
N ILE A 310 30.57 16.09 5.99
CA ILE A 310 30.07 16.63 7.27
C ILE A 310 30.71 18.00 7.57
N GLN A 311 32.01 18.13 7.38
CA GLN A 311 32.73 19.39 7.60
C GLN A 311 32.20 20.49 6.68
N ALA A 312 31.99 20.19 5.40
CA ALA A 312 31.40 21.13 4.44
C ALA A 312 29.98 21.56 4.86
N LEU A 313 29.19 20.67 5.46
CA LEU A 313 27.85 21.02 5.98
C LEU A 313 27.93 21.96 7.19
N LEU A 314 28.88 21.73 8.10
CA LEU A 314 29.11 22.59 9.27
C LEU A 314 29.67 23.97 8.91
N GLU A 315 30.51 24.05 7.87
CA GLU A 315 31.03 25.30 7.33
C GLU A 315 29.94 26.18 6.70
N LEU A 316 28.83 25.60 6.24
CA LEU A 316 27.68 26.35 5.72
C LEU A 316 26.92 27.07 6.85
N ASP A 317 26.60 26.37 7.94
CA ASP A 317 25.94 26.92 9.12
C ASP A 317 26.04 25.94 10.30
N SER A 318 27.02 26.13 11.19
CA SER A 318 27.25 25.23 12.32
C SER A 318 26.09 25.25 13.31
N GLY A 319 25.52 26.43 13.60
CA GLY A 319 24.39 26.57 14.52
C GLY A 319 23.14 25.83 14.04
N MET A 320 22.92 25.78 12.72
CA MET A 320 21.81 25.06 12.12
C MET A 320 22.03 23.53 12.11
N PHE A 321 23.23 23.06 11.75
CA PHE A 321 23.46 21.65 11.41
C PHE A 321 24.17 20.82 12.49
N GLU A 322 24.79 21.43 13.51
CA GLU A 322 25.34 20.67 14.65
C GLU A 322 24.27 19.80 15.33
N PRO A 323 23.05 20.28 15.64
CA PRO A 323 22.05 19.44 16.30
C PRO A 323 21.52 18.29 15.43
N LEU A 324 21.62 18.40 14.10
CA LEU A 324 21.28 17.31 13.18
C LEU A 324 22.30 16.17 13.24
N LEU A 325 23.56 16.52 13.47
CA LEU A 325 24.70 15.60 13.38
C LEU A 325 25.00 14.90 14.71
N ASN A 326 24.50 15.40 15.83
CA ASN A 326 24.76 14.89 17.17
C ASN A 326 23.92 13.67 17.55
#